data_AF-A0A934CBJ0-F1
#
_entry.id   AF-A0A934CBJ0-F1
#
_cell.length_a   1.000
_cell.length_b   1.000
_cell.length_c   1.000
_cell.angle_alpha   90.00
_cell.angle_beta   90.00
_cell.angle_gamma   90.00
#
_symmetry.space_group_name_H-M   'P 1'
#
loop_
_entity.id
_entity.type
_entity.pdbx_description
1 polymer ?
#
loop_
_entity_poly.entity_id
_entity_poly.type
_entity_poly.pdbx_seq_one_letter_code
_entity_poly.pdbx_strand_id
1 'polypeptide(L)'
;MSKPRREITYILRIWQEPSEVSPPGEWRGVLRSLDGSQERLFKSAEELWMLLVQSESPTDAGTMKAEDLRSKIKNLKRPEDF
;
A
#
# COMPACT_ATOMS: atom_id res chain seq x y z
N MET A 1 6.24 26.82 13.35
CA MET A 1 6.15 26.78 11.88
C MET A 1 5.27 25.59 11.49
N SER A 2 4.05 25.84 11.01
CA SER A 2 3.16 24.79 10.52
C SER A 2 3.69 24.27 9.18
N LYS A 3 4.05 22.98 9.11
CA LYS A 3 4.41 22.36 7.83
C LYS A 3 3.22 22.51 6.88
N PRO A 4 3.43 22.93 5.62
CA PRO A 4 2.35 23.01 4.66
C PRO A 4 1.76 21.61 4.47
N ARG A 5 0.44 21.49 4.62
CA ARG A 5 -0.30 20.27 4.31
C ARG A 5 -0.10 20.01 2.81
N ARG A 6 0.57 18.90 2.46
CA ARG A 6 0.61 18.42 1.09
C ARG A 6 -0.61 17.55 0.88
N GLU A 7 -1.52 18.01 0.02
CA GLU A 7 -2.61 17.18 -0.47
C GLU A 7 -2.08 16.35 -1.64
N ILE A 8 -2.35 15.05 -1.62
CA ILE A 8 -1.97 14.12 -2.69
C ILE A 8 -3.25 13.46 -3.20
N THR A 9 -3.47 13.56 -4.51
CA THR A 9 -4.63 12.98 -5.19
C THR A 9 -4.23 11.73 -5.94
N TYR A 10 -5.00 10.65 -5.72
CA TYR A 10 -4.81 9.37 -6.38
C TYR A 10 -6.07 8.95 -7.15
N ILE A 11 -5.86 8.21 -8.23
CA ILE A 11 -6.88 7.45 -8.96
C ILE A 11 -6.83 6.00 -8.46
N LEU A 12 -7.97 5.50 -7.98
CA LEU A 12 -8.14 4.14 -7.49
C LEU A 12 -9.01 3.36 -8.48
N ARG A 13 -8.52 2.21 -8.95
CA ARG A 13 -9.32 1.28 -9.76
C ARG A 13 -9.29 -0.11 -9.13
N ILE A 14 -10.45 -0.73 -8.99
CA ILE A 14 -10.64 -2.05 -8.40
C ILE A 14 -11.41 -2.92 -9.40
N TRP A 15 -10.99 -4.16 -9.58
CA TRP A 15 -11.64 -5.12 -10.46
C TRP A 15 -11.48 -6.56 -9.95
N GLN A 16 -12.33 -7.46 -10.42
CA GLN A 16 -12.11 -8.90 -10.28
C GLN A 16 -11.39 -9.40 -11.53
N GLU A 17 -10.22 -10.01 -11.35
CA GLU A 17 -9.49 -10.70 -12.39
C GLU A 17 -10.20 -12.02 -12.71
N PRO A 18 -10.59 -12.29 -13.97
CA PRO A 18 -11.28 -13.53 -14.33
C PRO A 18 -10.50 -14.76 -13.87
N SER A 19 -11.22 -15.77 -13.39
CA SER A 19 -10.64 -17.06 -13.00
C SER A 19 -11.19 -18.17 -13.88
N GLU A 20 -10.31 -18.84 -14.60
CA GLU A 20 -10.63 -20.01 -15.43
C GLU A 20 -10.88 -21.26 -14.57
N VAL A 21 -10.37 -21.29 -13.34
CA VAL A 21 -10.34 -22.49 -12.49
C VAL A 21 -11.50 -22.52 -11.49
N SER A 22 -11.86 -21.37 -10.92
CA SER A 22 -12.98 -21.28 -9.97
C SER A 22 -13.49 -19.85 -9.83
N PRO A 23 -14.80 -19.61 -10.02
CA PRO A 23 -15.44 -18.36 -9.64
C PRO A 23 -15.58 -18.22 -8.10
N PRO A 24 -15.59 -16.99 -7.56
CA PRO A 24 -15.28 -15.73 -8.22
C PRO A 24 -13.77 -15.56 -8.42
N GLY A 25 -13.40 -14.75 -9.41
CA GLY A 25 -12.01 -14.38 -9.66
C GLY A 25 -11.37 -13.56 -8.53
N GLU A 26 -10.04 -13.41 -8.55
CA GLU A 26 -9.32 -12.70 -7.49
C GLU A 26 -9.54 -11.18 -7.59
N TRP A 27 -9.74 -10.53 -6.44
CA TRP A 27 -9.75 -9.07 -6.40
C TRP A 27 -8.36 -8.50 -6.68
N ARG A 28 -8.36 -7.46 -7.49
CA ARG A 28 -7.19 -6.67 -7.85
C ARG A 28 -7.53 -5.20 -7.74
N GLY A 29 -6.52 -4.41 -7.45
CA GLY A 29 -6.61 -2.97 -7.57
C GLY A 29 -5.30 -2.32 -7.96
N VAL A 30 -5.42 -1.11 -8.48
CA VAL A 30 -4.30 -0.25 -8.80
C VAL A 30 -4.54 1.13 -8.20
N LEU A 31 -3.51 1.67 -7.57
CA LEU A 31 -3.44 3.04 -7.08
C LEU A 31 -2.45 3.79 -7.97
N ARG A 32 -2.92 4.86 -8.62
CA ARG A 32 -2.09 5.70 -9.49
C ARG A 32 -2.14 7.14 -9.02
N SER A 33 -1.01 7.84 -8.97
CA SER A 33 -1.00 9.28 -8.72
C SER A 33 -1.64 10.04 -9.88
N LEU A 34 -2.26 11.20 -9.60
CA LEU A 34 -2.95 11.97 -10.64
C LEU A 34 -2.03 12.40 -11.79
N ASP A 35 -0.76 12.68 -11.48
CA ASP A 35 0.30 13.03 -12.43
C ASP A 35 0.89 11.80 -13.16
N GLY A 36 0.48 10.59 -12.82
CA GLY A 36 0.94 9.33 -13.42
C GLY A 36 2.37 8.92 -13.06
N SER A 37 3.05 9.66 -12.18
CA SER A 37 4.44 9.37 -11.77
C SER A 37 4.56 8.12 -10.89
N GLN A 38 3.48 7.71 -10.22
CA GLN A 38 3.44 6.54 -9.37
C GLN A 38 2.25 5.66 -9.73
N GLU A 39 2.51 4.36 -9.86
CA GLU A 39 1.49 3.33 -10.01
C GLU A 39 1.87 2.10 -9.17
N ARG A 40 0.93 1.57 -8.39
CA ARG A 40 1.13 0.38 -7.57
C ARG A 40 -0.10 -0.52 -7.58
N LEU A 41 0.14 -1.82 -7.75
CA LEU A 41 -0.90 -2.86 -7.64
C LEU A 41 -1.08 -3.29 -6.19
N PHE A 42 -2.30 -3.67 -5.83
CA PHE A 42 -2.64 -4.27 -4.55
C PHE A 42 -3.71 -5.35 -4.72
N LYS A 43 -3.76 -6.28 -3.77
CA LYS A 43 -4.67 -7.42 -3.76
C LYS A 43 -5.66 -7.41 -2.60
N SER A 44 -5.48 -6.50 -1.64
CA SER A 44 -6.31 -6.40 -0.44
C SER A 44 -6.43 -4.97 0.07
N ALA A 45 -7.43 -4.72 0.91
CA ALA A 45 -7.60 -3.43 1.59
C ALA A 45 -6.44 -3.12 2.55
N GLU A 46 -5.84 -4.15 3.17
CA GLU A 46 -4.66 -4.00 4.03
C GLU A 46 -3.45 -3.51 3.24
N GLU A 47 -3.20 -4.09 2.05
CA GLU A 47 -2.13 -3.61 1.16
C GLU A 47 -2.37 -2.16 0.73
N LEU A 48 -3.60 -1.79 0.34
CA LEU A 48 -3.93 -0.41 -0.02
C LEU A 48 -3.67 0.56 1.15
N TRP A 49 -4.11 0.21 2.35
CA TRP A 49 -3.90 1.04 3.54
C TRP A 49 -2.41 1.28 3.80
N MET A 50 -1.59 0.22 3.70
CA MET A 50 -0.14 0.32 3.85
C MET A 50 0.49 1.23 2.81
N LEU A 51 0.02 1.20 1.56
CA LEU A 51 0.49 2.09 0.50
C LEU A 51 0.19 3.57 0.81
N LEU A 52 -1.02 3.88 1.27
CA LEU A 52 -1.44 5.24 1.57
C LEU A 52 -0.67 5.81 2.77
N VAL A 53 -0.57 5.05 3.86
CA VAL A 53 0.10 5.53 5.09
C VAL A 53 1.62 5.66 4.91
N GLN A 54 2.27 4.80 4.11
CA GLN A 54 3.71 4.94 3.82
C GLN A 54 4.01 6.08 2.84
N SER A 55 3.08 6.43 1.94
CA SER A 55 3.27 7.55 1.02
C SER A 55 3.31 8.92 1.72
N GLU A 56 2.76 9.01 2.94
CA GLU A 56 2.81 10.21 3.78
C GLU A 56 4.14 10.36 4.55
N SER A 57 4.97 9.31 4.60
CA SER A 57 6.33 9.41 5.16
C SER A 57 7.33 9.86 4.08
N PRO A 58 8.05 10.98 4.27
CA PRO A 58 9.10 11.39 3.35
C PRO A 58 10.32 10.50 3.58
N THR A 59 10.32 9.28 3.04
CA THR A 59 11.53 8.44 3.07
C THR A 59 11.56 7.53 1.87
N ASP A 60 12.58 7.77 1.06
CA ASP A 60 13.19 6.96 0.00
C ASP A 60 12.35 5.87 -0.66
N ALA A 61 12.21 6.03 -1.97
CA ALA A 61 11.93 4.98 -2.93
C ALA A 61 13.07 3.93 -2.93
N GLY A 62 13.16 3.15 -1.86
CA GLY A 62 13.98 1.97 -1.72
C GLY A 62 13.07 0.78 -1.48
N THR A 63 12.92 -0.04 -2.50
CA THR A 63 12.13 -1.28 -2.54
C THR A 63 12.38 -2.17 -1.32
N MET A 64 11.60 -2.00 -0.24
CA MET A 64 11.57 -2.98 0.85
C MET A 64 10.70 -4.16 0.42
N LYS A 65 11.32 -5.34 0.34
CA LYS A 65 10.62 -6.60 0.04
C LYS A 65 9.59 -6.91 1.13
N ALA A 66 8.46 -7.47 0.71
CA ALA A 66 7.33 -7.81 1.58
C ALA A 66 7.69 -8.74 2.78
N GLU A 67 8.77 -9.51 2.67
CA GLU A 67 9.26 -10.40 3.73
C GLU A 67 9.92 -9.64 4.91
N ASP A 68 10.60 -8.52 4.64
CA ASP A 68 11.14 -7.62 5.67
C ASP A 68 10.02 -6.89 6.43
N LEU A 69 8.92 -6.58 5.72
CA LEU A 69 7.73 -5.95 6.30
C LEU A 69 7.01 -6.83 7.31
N ARG A 70 6.83 -8.13 7.04
CA ARG A 70 6.21 -9.07 8.00
C ARG A 70 7.02 -9.17 9.29
N SER A 71 8.35 -9.20 9.17
CA SER A 71 9.26 -9.28 10.32
C SER A 71 9.20 -8.02 11.19
N LYS A 72 9.14 -6.84 10.56
CA LYS A 72 9.05 -5.55 11.27
C LYS A 72 7.72 -5.37 12.01
N ILE A 73 6.60 -5.77 11.40
CA ILE A 73 5.27 -5.72 12.04
C ILE A 73 5.19 -6.70 13.22
N LYS A 74 5.81 -7.88 13.10
CA LYS A 74 5.88 -8.85 14.20
C LYS A 74 6.67 -8.31 15.40
N ASN A 75 7.71 -7.52 15.14
CA ASN A 75 8.51 -6.87 16.19
C ASN A 75 7.80 -5.64 16.79
N LEU A 76 6.95 -4.94 16.03
CA LEU A 76 6.15 -3.82 16.55
C LEU A 76 5.03 -4.28 17.51
N LYS A 77 4.62 -5.55 17.44
CA LYS A 77 3.58 -6.15 18.29
C LYS A 77 4.10 -6.74 19.61
N ARG A 78 5.38 -6.58 19.96
CA ARG A 78 5.92 -7.07 21.24
C ARG A 78 6.23 -5.88 22.18
N PRO A 79 5.29 -5.45 23.05
CA PRO A 79 5.59 -4.55 24.14
C PRO A 79 5.92 -5.38 25.39
N GLU A 80 7.16 -5.83 25.47
CA GLU A 80 7.85 -6.16 26.72
C GLU A 80 9.24 -5.56 26.45
N ASP A 81 9.60 -4.37 26.91
CA ASP A 81 9.68 -3.93 28.30
C ASP A 81 9.38 -2.41 28.44
N PHE A 82 8.47 -2.07 29.35
CA PHE A 82 8.52 -0.85 30.17
C PHE A 82 8.41 -1.28 31.62
#